data_AF-A0A6S6YE92-F1
#
_entry.id   AF-A0A6S6YE92-F1
#
_cell.length_a   1.000
_cell.length_b   1.000
_cell.length_c   1.000
_cell.angle_alpha   90.00
_cell.angle_beta   90.00
_cell.angle_gamma   90.00
#
_symmetry.space_group_name_H-M   'P 1'
#
loop_
_entity.id
_entity.type
_entity.pdbx_description
1 polymer ?
#
loop_
_entity_poly.entity_id
_entity_poly.type
_entity_poly.pdbx_seq_one_letter_code
_entity_poly.pdbx_strand_id
1 'polypeptide(L)'
;MSSIADQLKNMNAGKLKMKNGQTYEEMLKKEVIKLKQYVDDEIALAYISYYPKVYHRTYQFQHSTYVSDDIQYSANGRQITMYVRFNNFAWHNSLWGSSDGYLPLLWSEGWAWKDQSNPKERFTYWGGNSMLETAIEKYKMDNPLGLDVRMEKY
;
A
#
# COMPACT_ATOMS: atom_id res chain seq x y z
N MET A 1 18.89 -22.17 -13.55
CA MET A 1 18.44 -20.89 -14.16
C MET A 1 18.89 -19.77 -13.22
N SER A 2 19.53 -18.71 -13.74
CA SER A 2 19.89 -17.54 -12.92
C SER A 2 18.61 -16.84 -12.45
N SER A 3 18.57 -16.35 -11.21
CA SER A 3 17.40 -15.59 -10.75
C SER A 3 17.32 -14.24 -11.47
N ILE A 4 16.13 -13.64 -11.51
CA ILE A 4 15.93 -12.33 -12.13
C ILE A 4 16.87 -11.31 -11.50
N ALA A 5 17.00 -11.32 -10.18
CA ALA A 5 17.85 -10.36 -9.51
C ALA A 5 19.36 -10.64 -9.68
N ASP A 6 19.80 -11.87 -10.03
CA ASP A 6 21.18 -12.16 -10.47
C ASP A 6 21.46 -11.51 -11.84
N GLN A 7 20.45 -11.47 -12.72
CA GLN A 7 20.56 -10.85 -14.05
C GLN A 7 20.56 -9.33 -13.97
N LEU A 8 19.90 -8.75 -12.96
CA LEU A 8 19.79 -7.30 -12.80
C LEU A 8 21.00 -6.67 -12.08
N LYS A 9 21.85 -7.48 -11.43
CA LYS A 9 22.95 -7.00 -10.56
C LYS A 9 24.16 -6.38 -11.30
N ASN A 10 24.36 -6.68 -12.58
CA ASN A 10 25.62 -6.39 -13.30
C ASN A 10 25.46 -5.79 -14.72
N MET A 11 24.26 -5.38 -15.13
CA MET A 11 24.02 -4.84 -16.48
C MET A 11 23.03 -3.69 -16.44
N ASN A 12 22.87 -2.98 -17.56
CA ASN A 12 21.77 -2.06 -17.82
C ASN A 12 20.45 -2.85 -17.90
N ALA A 13 20.08 -3.37 -16.73
CA ALA A 13 19.24 -4.51 -16.44
C ALA A 13 17.79 -4.32 -16.92
N GLY A 14 17.35 -3.07 -16.95
CA GLY A 14 16.06 -2.68 -17.48
C GLY A 14 15.89 -2.93 -18.99
N LYS A 15 16.98 -3.14 -19.75
CA LYS A 15 16.94 -3.44 -21.19
C LYS A 15 17.02 -4.93 -21.53
N LEU A 16 17.25 -5.79 -20.55
CA LEU A 16 17.29 -7.24 -20.76
C LEU A 16 15.88 -7.72 -21.10
N LYS A 17 15.75 -8.48 -22.18
CA LYS A 17 14.47 -9.02 -22.67
C LYS A 17 14.20 -10.40 -22.10
N MET A 18 12.98 -10.59 -21.62
CA MET A 18 12.41 -11.87 -21.24
C MET A 18 12.06 -12.69 -22.49
N LYS A 19 11.75 -13.98 -22.30
CA LYS A 19 11.36 -14.89 -23.41
C LYS A 19 10.15 -14.41 -24.21
N ASN A 20 9.27 -13.61 -23.60
CA ASN A 20 8.10 -13.00 -24.24
C ASN A 20 8.43 -11.69 -24.99
N GLY A 21 9.71 -11.30 -25.08
CA GLY A 21 10.17 -10.11 -25.81
C GLY A 21 10.10 -8.79 -25.03
N GLN A 22 9.42 -8.77 -23.88
CA GLN A 22 9.35 -7.60 -22.99
C GLN A 22 10.64 -7.41 -22.21
N THR A 23 10.98 -6.18 -21.84
CA THR A 23 12.09 -5.96 -20.92
C THR A 23 11.68 -6.16 -19.46
N TYR A 24 12.67 -6.42 -18.59
CA TYR A 24 12.40 -6.49 -17.15
C TYR A 24 11.85 -5.18 -16.59
N GLU A 25 12.28 -4.03 -17.11
CA GLU A 25 11.74 -2.73 -16.69
C GLU A 25 10.27 -2.56 -17.09
N GLU A 26 9.91 -2.92 -18.32
CA GLU A 26 8.53 -2.88 -18.79
C GLU A 26 7.63 -3.79 -17.95
N MET A 27 8.15 -4.97 -17.62
CA MET A 27 7.45 -5.91 -16.77
C MET A 27 7.29 -5.32 -15.35
N LEU A 28 8.36 -4.82 -14.73
CA LEU A 28 8.31 -4.31 -13.35
C LEU A 28 7.36 -3.12 -13.25
N LYS A 29 7.32 -2.25 -14.26
CA LYS A 29 6.33 -1.17 -14.37
C LYS A 29 4.90 -1.69 -14.41
N LYS A 30 4.63 -2.78 -15.13
CA LYS A 30 3.31 -3.43 -15.13
C LYS A 30 2.94 -3.96 -13.75
N GLU A 31 3.89 -4.55 -13.03
CA GLU A 31 3.66 -5.08 -11.68
C GLU A 31 3.42 -3.97 -10.65
N VAL A 32 4.11 -2.83 -10.77
CA VAL A 32 3.84 -1.63 -9.96
C VAL A 32 2.41 -1.13 -10.21
N ILE A 33 1.99 -1.02 -11.47
CA ILE A 33 0.61 -0.63 -11.83
C ILE A 33 -0.41 -1.63 -11.29
N LYS A 34 -0.10 -2.93 -11.40
CA LYS A 34 -0.98 -4.00 -10.90
C LYS A 34 -1.13 -3.94 -9.38
N LEU A 35 -0.03 -3.82 -8.63
CA LEU A 35 -0.08 -3.64 -7.18
C LEU A 35 -0.86 -2.38 -6.80
N LYS A 36 -0.68 -1.27 -7.53
CA LYS A 36 -1.43 -0.05 -7.31
C LYS A 36 -2.94 -0.27 -7.45
N GLN A 37 -3.36 -1.01 -8.47
CA GLN A 37 -4.78 -1.34 -8.66
C GLN A 37 -5.35 -2.11 -7.46
N TYR A 38 -4.65 -3.13 -6.94
CA TYR A 38 -5.09 -3.86 -5.76
C TYR A 38 -5.22 -2.96 -4.52
N VAL A 39 -4.27 -2.05 -4.32
CA VAL A 39 -4.31 -1.09 -3.20
C VAL A 39 -5.48 -0.12 -3.36
N ASP A 40 -5.66 0.46 -4.54
CA ASP A 40 -6.74 1.40 -4.83
C ASP A 40 -8.13 0.73 -4.71
N ASP A 41 -8.27 -0.52 -5.14
CA ASP A 41 -9.52 -1.29 -5.03
C ASP A 41 -9.90 -1.55 -3.57
N GLU A 42 -8.97 -1.97 -2.72
CA GLU A 42 -9.27 -2.19 -1.29
C GLU A 42 -9.61 -0.88 -0.56
N ILE A 43 -8.94 0.23 -0.89
CA ILE A 43 -9.28 1.55 -0.34
C ILE A 43 -10.68 1.97 -0.81
N ALA A 44 -11.02 1.75 -2.09
CA ALA A 44 -12.34 2.04 -2.61
C ALA A 44 -13.41 1.20 -1.93
N LEU A 45 -13.19 -0.11 -1.74
CA LEU A 45 -14.07 -1.01 -1.00
C LEU A 45 -14.30 -0.51 0.44
N ALA A 46 -13.25 -0.06 1.12
CA ALA A 46 -13.37 0.50 2.46
C ALA A 46 -14.25 1.76 2.47
N TYR A 47 -14.14 2.65 1.48
CA TYR A 47 -14.97 3.84 1.40
C TYR A 47 -16.42 3.57 1.02
N ILE A 48 -16.71 2.63 0.11
CA ILE A 48 -18.09 2.31 -0.25
C ILE A 48 -18.81 1.49 0.82
N SER A 49 -18.07 0.82 1.72
CA SER A 49 -18.64 0.00 2.80
C SER A 49 -19.51 0.78 3.79
N TYR A 50 -19.41 2.11 3.82
CA TYR A 50 -20.24 2.97 4.66
C TYR A 50 -20.46 4.35 4.04
N TYR A 51 -21.35 5.14 4.64
CA TYR A 51 -21.50 6.56 4.34
C TYR A 51 -21.49 7.36 5.66
N PRO A 52 -20.55 8.29 5.86
CA PRO A 52 -20.43 9.02 7.11
C PRO A 52 -21.62 9.95 7.32
N LYS A 53 -22.19 9.92 8.52
CA LYS A 53 -23.34 10.76 8.89
C LYS A 53 -22.95 12.04 9.64
N VAL A 54 -21.73 12.09 10.19
CA VAL A 54 -21.27 13.15 11.11
C VAL A 54 -20.19 14.02 10.48
N TYR A 55 -19.59 13.59 9.37
CA TYR A 55 -18.49 14.28 8.70
C TYR A 55 -18.53 14.05 7.19
N HIS A 56 -17.79 14.88 6.46
CA HIS A 56 -17.54 14.71 5.03
C HIS A 56 -16.14 14.14 4.81
N ARG A 57 -16.01 13.23 3.83
CA ARG A 57 -14.72 12.63 3.48
C ARG A 57 -13.85 13.65 2.75
N THR A 58 -12.58 13.74 3.15
CA THR A 58 -11.56 14.51 2.43
C THR A 58 -10.82 13.67 1.38
N TYR A 59 -10.95 12.33 1.44
CA TYR A 59 -10.18 11.35 0.64
C TYR A 59 -8.66 11.47 0.80
N GLN A 60 -8.18 12.18 1.84
CA GLN A 60 -6.74 12.38 2.07
C GLN A 60 -5.99 11.07 2.28
N PHE A 61 -6.57 10.06 2.93
CA PHE A 61 -5.94 8.74 3.03
C PHE A 61 -5.67 8.10 1.66
N GLN A 62 -6.63 8.22 0.72
CA GLN A 62 -6.45 7.73 -0.64
C GLN A 62 -5.32 8.48 -1.34
N HIS A 63 -5.34 9.82 -1.26
CA HIS A 63 -4.29 10.66 -1.85
C HIS A 63 -2.93 10.50 -1.17
N SER A 64 -2.91 9.97 0.05
CA SER A 64 -1.68 9.72 0.78
C SER A 64 -0.98 8.43 0.35
N THR A 65 -1.75 7.44 -0.11
CA THR A 65 -1.25 6.09 -0.36
C THR A 65 -0.76 5.96 -1.80
N TYR A 66 0.44 5.42 -1.98
CA TYR A 66 0.99 5.18 -3.32
C TYR A 66 1.90 3.95 -3.33
N VAL A 67 2.04 3.34 -4.50
CA VAL A 67 3.10 2.36 -4.76
C VAL A 67 4.32 3.11 -5.28
N SER A 68 5.48 2.91 -4.66
CA SER A 68 6.71 3.57 -5.07
C SER A 68 7.22 3.00 -6.40
N ASP A 69 7.76 3.88 -7.25
CA ASP A 69 8.53 3.47 -8.42
C ASP A 69 9.93 2.93 -8.06
N ASP A 70 10.30 3.03 -6.77
CA ASP A 70 11.55 2.53 -6.23
C ASP A 70 11.45 1.01 -6.05
N ILE A 71 12.40 0.30 -6.66
CA ILE A 71 12.49 -1.15 -6.59
C ILE A 71 13.80 -1.50 -5.90
N GLN A 72 13.73 -2.24 -4.78
CA GLN A 72 14.91 -2.69 -4.07
C GLN A 72 15.30 -4.11 -4.43
N TYR A 73 16.61 -4.33 -4.51
CA TYR A 73 17.21 -5.64 -4.67
C TYR A 73 17.82 -6.08 -3.35
N SER A 74 17.47 -7.27 -2.89
CA SER A 74 18.19 -7.94 -1.81
C SER A 74 19.71 -7.98 -2.08
N ALA A 75 20.54 -7.97 -1.04
CA ALA A 75 22.01 -7.98 -1.17
C ALA A 75 22.54 -9.20 -1.94
N ASN A 76 21.83 -10.33 -1.88
CA ASN A 76 22.15 -11.53 -2.66
C ASN A 76 21.61 -11.48 -4.10
N GLY A 77 20.81 -10.46 -4.45
CA GLY A 77 20.22 -10.31 -5.77
C GLY A 77 19.25 -11.43 -6.09
N ARG A 78 18.41 -11.88 -5.14
CA ARG A 78 17.42 -12.95 -5.42
C ARG A 78 15.98 -12.50 -5.26
N GLN A 79 15.75 -11.52 -4.40
CA GLN A 79 14.45 -10.93 -4.13
C GLN A 79 14.42 -9.48 -4.60
N ILE A 80 13.32 -9.15 -5.28
CA ILE A 80 12.93 -7.81 -5.69
C ILE A 80 11.77 -7.41 -4.79
N THR A 81 11.85 -6.20 -4.21
CA THR A 81 10.84 -5.69 -3.28
C THR A 81 10.22 -4.40 -3.84
N MET A 82 8.90 -4.38 -3.90
CA MET A 82 8.10 -3.17 -4.15
C MET A 82 7.55 -2.62 -2.84
N TYR A 83 7.23 -1.31 -2.84
CA TYR A 83 6.85 -0.60 -1.62
C TYR A 83 5.49 0.07 -1.77
N VAL A 84 4.59 -0.17 -0.81
CA VAL A 84 3.45 0.69 -0.55
C VAL A 84 3.90 1.73 0.48
N ARG A 85 3.75 3.01 0.13
CA ARG A 85 4.25 4.15 0.89
C ARG A 85 3.15 5.20 1.09
N PHE A 86 3.45 6.14 1.97
CA PHE A 86 2.54 7.19 2.36
C PHE A 86 3.22 8.56 2.31
N ASN A 87 2.52 9.58 1.82
CA ASN A 87 2.97 10.96 1.87
C ASN A 87 2.33 11.70 3.07
N ASN A 88 2.58 13.01 3.19
CA ASN A 88 2.13 13.81 4.32
C ASN A 88 0.61 13.85 4.52
N PHE A 89 -0.21 13.54 3.50
CA PHE A 89 -1.67 13.44 3.67
C PHE A 89 -2.10 12.26 4.54
N ALA A 90 -1.18 11.36 4.92
CA ALA A 90 -1.46 10.25 5.83
C ALA A 90 -1.58 10.68 7.30
N TRP A 91 -1.27 11.93 7.60
CA TRP A 91 -1.37 12.50 8.95
C TRP A 91 -2.55 13.45 9.02
N HIS A 92 -3.42 13.23 10.02
CA HIS A 92 -4.62 14.02 10.22
C HIS A 92 -4.61 14.70 11.58
N ASN A 93 -4.92 15.99 11.58
CA ASN A 93 -5.05 16.78 12.79
C ASN A 93 -6.09 16.18 13.74
N SER A 94 -5.75 16.19 15.03
CA SER A 94 -6.72 15.86 16.06
C SER A 94 -7.84 16.90 16.13
N LEU A 95 -9.09 16.43 16.25
CA LEU A 95 -10.24 17.29 16.54
C LEU A 95 -10.15 17.96 17.92
N TRP A 96 -9.32 17.41 18.82
CA TRP A 96 -9.21 17.82 20.21
C TRP A 96 -7.89 18.56 20.51
N GLY A 97 -7.17 18.99 19.47
CA GLY A 97 -5.89 19.69 19.62
C GLY A 97 -4.76 18.82 20.19
N SER A 98 -4.92 17.48 20.18
CA SER A 98 -3.85 16.53 20.48
C SER A 98 -2.94 16.30 19.26
N SER A 99 -1.96 15.40 19.41
CA SER A 99 -1.11 14.97 18.30
C SER A 99 -1.92 14.41 17.11
N ASP A 100 -1.37 14.58 15.93
CA ASP A 100 -1.93 14.06 14.68
C ASP A 100 -2.00 12.53 14.68
N GLY A 101 -3.01 12.00 13.99
CA GLY A 101 -3.21 10.58 13.80
C GLY A 101 -2.66 10.09 12.47
N TYR A 102 -1.91 8.98 12.50
CA TYR A 102 -1.41 8.32 11.30
C TYR A 102 -2.44 7.36 10.72
N LEU A 103 -3.04 7.73 9.58
CA LEU A 103 -4.17 7.03 8.98
C LEU A 103 -3.92 5.56 8.63
N PRO A 104 -2.76 5.16 8.06
CA PRO A 104 -2.52 3.75 7.74
C PRO A 104 -2.67 2.85 8.97
N LEU A 105 -2.15 3.29 10.12
CA LEU A 105 -2.32 2.59 11.39
C LEU A 105 -3.78 2.61 11.84
N LEU A 106 -4.41 3.78 11.87
CA LEU A 106 -5.79 3.93 12.37
C LEU A 106 -6.81 3.13 11.55
N TRP A 107 -6.61 3.02 10.24
CA TRP A 107 -7.47 2.21 9.39
C TRP A 107 -7.26 0.72 9.57
N SER A 108 -6.01 0.28 9.73
CA SER A 108 -5.67 -1.14 9.91
C SER A 108 -5.97 -1.65 11.31
N GLU A 109 -5.65 -0.89 12.35
CA GLU A 109 -5.70 -1.31 13.76
C GLU A 109 -6.91 -0.72 14.52
N GLY A 110 -7.52 0.34 13.98
CA GLY A 110 -8.67 0.98 14.59
C GLY A 110 -8.35 2.15 15.51
N TRP A 111 -9.40 2.69 16.13
CA TRP A 111 -9.32 3.73 17.14
C TRP A 111 -10.52 3.69 18.07
N ALA A 112 -10.40 4.31 19.24
CA ALA A 112 -11.51 4.60 20.12
C ALA A 112 -11.21 5.86 20.94
N TRP A 113 -12.14 6.81 20.95
CA TRP A 113 -12.10 7.93 21.90
C TRP A 113 -12.29 7.40 23.32
N LYS A 114 -11.69 8.08 24.30
CA LYS A 114 -11.93 7.81 25.72
C LYS A 114 -13.33 8.32 26.10
N ASP A 115 -13.96 7.65 27.06
CA ASP A 115 -15.21 8.07 27.71
C ASP A 115 -16.37 8.40 26.75
N GLN A 116 -16.66 7.48 25.82
CA GLN A 116 -17.73 7.68 24.81
C GLN A 116 -19.13 7.60 25.43
N SER A 117 -19.86 8.71 25.44
CA SER A 117 -21.27 8.72 25.83
C SER A 117 -22.22 8.29 24.71
N ASN A 118 -21.81 8.43 23.44
CA ASN A 118 -22.58 8.03 22.26
C ASN A 118 -21.63 7.48 21.18
N PRO A 119 -21.25 6.19 21.26
CA PRO A 119 -20.32 5.59 20.32
C PRO A 119 -20.89 5.56 18.90
N LYS A 120 -20.10 6.04 17.93
CA LYS A 120 -20.44 6.04 16.50
C LYS A 120 -19.28 5.43 15.72
N GLU A 121 -19.53 4.28 15.13
CA GLU A 121 -18.55 3.60 14.27
C GLU A 121 -18.10 4.52 13.13
N ARG A 122 -16.82 4.43 12.75
CA ARG A 122 -16.15 5.29 11.75
C ARG A 122 -16.03 6.76 12.14
N PHE A 123 -16.45 7.15 13.34
CA PHE A 123 -16.28 8.49 13.88
C PHE A 123 -15.59 8.45 15.25
N THR A 124 -16.26 7.98 16.30
CA THR A 124 -15.68 7.89 17.64
C THR A 124 -14.89 6.60 17.87
N TYR A 125 -15.21 5.54 17.13
CA TYR A 125 -14.45 4.29 17.16
C TYR A 125 -14.42 3.58 15.81
N TRP A 126 -13.44 2.70 15.64
CA TRP A 126 -13.31 1.79 14.50
C TRP A 126 -12.47 0.58 14.90
N GLY A 127 -12.82 -0.61 14.41
CA GLY A 127 -12.16 -1.87 14.78
C GLY A 127 -10.97 -2.29 13.92
N GLY A 128 -10.62 -1.53 12.89
CA GLY A 128 -9.61 -1.95 11.90
C GLY A 128 -10.21 -2.80 10.76
N ASN A 129 -9.55 -2.84 9.59
CA ASN A 129 -9.89 -3.77 8.50
C ASN A 129 -8.71 -4.40 7.77
N SER A 130 -7.47 -4.09 8.15
CA SER A 130 -6.27 -4.63 7.47
C SER A 130 -6.32 -4.52 5.93
N MET A 131 -6.90 -3.44 5.40
CA MET A 131 -7.21 -3.35 3.96
C MET A 131 -5.96 -3.39 3.09
N LEU A 132 -4.86 -2.77 3.56
CA LEU A 132 -3.62 -2.70 2.80
C LEU A 132 -2.88 -4.03 2.83
N GLU A 133 -2.93 -4.74 3.96
CA GLU A 133 -2.46 -6.11 4.06
C GLU A 133 -3.24 -7.03 3.10
N THR A 134 -4.56 -6.89 3.05
CA THR A 134 -5.42 -7.64 2.13
C THR A 134 -5.07 -7.37 0.66
N ALA A 135 -4.83 -6.11 0.29
CA ALA A 135 -4.40 -5.75 -1.07
C ALA A 135 -3.07 -6.43 -1.43
N ILE A 136 -2.11 -6.41 -0.51
CA ILE A 136 -0.79 -7.02 -0.70
C ILE A 136 -0.91 -8.55 -0.85
N GLU A 137 -1.73 -9.19 -0.02
CA GLU A 137 -1.95 -10.64 -0.09
C GLU A 137 -2.59 -11.05 -1.43
N LYS A 138 -3.64 -10.34 -1.86
CA LYS A 138 -4.29 -10.55 -3.14
C LYS A 138 -3.32 -10.38 -4.31
N TYR A 139 -2.49 -9.34 -4.28
CA TYR A 139 -1.44 -9.15 -5.27
C TYR A 139 -0.44 -10.31 -5.25
N LYS A 140 0.05 -10.73 -4.08
CA LYS A 140 1.04 -11.82 -3.97
C LYS A 140 0.52 -13.15 -4.52
N MET A 141 -0.78 -13.42 -4.40
CA MET A 141 -1.42 -14.60 -5.01
C MET A 141 -1.46 -14.54 -6.55
N ASP A 142 -1.43 -13.35 -7.14
CA ASP A 142 -1.54 -13.11 -8.59
C ASP A 142 -0.21 -12.58 -9.21
N ASN A 143 0.90 -12.64 -8.49
CA ASN A 143 2.21 -12.20 -9.00
C ASN A 143 3.06 -13.42 -9.40
N PRO A 144 3.25 -13.67 -10.71
CA PRO A 144 3.94 -14.87 -11.20
C PRO A 144 5.46 -14.83 -11.01
N LEU A 145 6.01 -13.73 -10.49
CA LEU A 145 7.45 -13.48 -10.42
C LEU A 145 8.01 -13.60 -9.01
N GLY A 146 7.16 -13.87 -8.02
CA GLY A 146 7.55 -13.93 -6.62
C GLY A 146 8.11 -12.61 -6.10
N LEU A 147 7.63 -11.48 -6.63
CA LEU A 147 8.00 -10.15 -6.12
C LEU A 147 7.53 -10.03 -4.66
N ASP A 148 8.40 -9.53 -3.80
CA ASP A 148 7.98 -9.16 -2.45
C ASP A 148 7.34 -7.78 -2.46
N VAL A 149 6.45 -7.57 -1.50
CA VAL A 149 5.81 -6.28 -1.27
C VAL A 149 5.87 -5.97 0.20
N ARG A 150 6.33 -4.77 0.51
CA ARG A 150 6.41 -4.25 1.88
C ARG A 150 5.66 -2.94 1.98
N MET A 151 5.02 -2.75 3.12
CA MET A 151 4.49 -1.47 3.51
C MET A 151 5.57 -0.76 4.32
N GLU A 152 6.01 0.40 3.87
CA GLU A 152 6.94 1.21 4.64
C GLU A 152 6.13 1.97 5.69
N LYS A 153 6.08 1.39 6.90
CA LYS A 153 5.62 2.09 8.10
C LYS A 153 6.76 3.04 8.49
N TYR A 154 6.48 4.34 8.57
CA TYR A 154 7.44 5.34 9.07
C TYR A 154 8.01 4.94 10.44
#